data_AF-A0A8C5VZP4-F1
#
_entry.id   AF-A0A8C5VZP4-F1
#
_cell.length_a   1.000
_cell.length_b   1.000
_cell.length_c   1.000
_cell.angle_alpha   90.00
_cell.angle_beta   90.00
_cell.angle_gamma   90.00
#
_symmetry.space_group_name_H-M   'P 1'
#
loop_
_entity.id
_entity.type
_entity.pdbx_description
1 polymer ?
#
loop_
_entity_poly.entity_id
_entity_poly.type
_entity_poly.pdbx_seq_one_letter_code
_entity_poly.pdbx_strand_id
1 'polypeptide(L)'
;MADLSLADALTEPPPEIEGEIKRDFIATLEAEAFDDVVGETVGKTDYIPLLDGDEKTGNSESKKKPCSDVSQDEDTPKPTVLANGDHGIEGNDTTEA
;
A
#
# COMPACT_ATOMS: atom_id res chain seq x y z
N MET A 1 10.94 8.97 23.43
CA MET A 1 10.69 8.04 22.31
C MET A 1 10.31 8.91 21.13
N ALA A 2 10.84 8.65 19.93
CA ALA A 2 10.42 9.38 18.74
C ALA A 2 8.92 9.19 18.53
N ASP A 3 8.23 10.23 18.07
CA ASP A 3 6.83 10.12 17.66
C ASP A 3 6.79 9.38 16.32
N LEU A 4 6.03 8.28 16.25
CA LEU A 4 5.95 7.47 15.03
C LEU A 4 4.82 7.96 14.11
N SER A 5 4.55 9.26 14.13
CA SER A 5 3.46 9.86 13.36
C SER A 5 3.86 10.03 11.89
N LEU A 6 2.94 9.70 10.97
CA LEU A 6 3.15 9.87 9.53
C LEU A 6 3.38 11.33 9.12
N ALA A 7 2.92 12.28 9.92
CA ALA A 7 3.11 13.70 9.67
C ALA A 7 4.60 14.04 9.65
N ASP A 8 5.38 13.51 10.60
CA ASP A 8 6.82 13.79 10.69
C ASP A 8 7.57 13.24 9.47
N ALA A 9 7.27 12.01 9.05
CA ALA A 9 7.86 11.39 7.86
C ALA A 9 7.64 12.17 6.56
N LEU A 10 6.58 12.98 6.48
CA LEU A 10 6.27 13.81 5.31
C LEU A 10 6.79 15.25 5.43
N THR A 11 7.09 15.74 6.63
CA THR A 11 7.55 17.12 6.87
C THR A 11 9.03 17.23 7.21
N GLU A 12 9.65 16.14 7.68
CA GLU A 12 11.07 16.12 8.02
C GLU A 12 11.90 16.29 6.72
N PRO A 13 12.84 17.26 6.70
CA PRO A 13 13.70 17.42 5.54
C PRO A 13 14.53 16.15 5.33
N PRO A 14 14.75 15.73 4.06
CA PRO A 14 15.57 14.56 3.79
C PRO A 14 16.95 14.71 4.43
N PRO A 15 17.48 13.67 5.10
CA PRO A 15 18.78 13.75 5.74
C PRO A 15 19.87 14.16 4.73
N GLU A 16 20.73 15.09 5.15
CA GLU A 16 21.87 15.52 4.35
C GLU A 16 22.94 14.42 4.35
N ILE A 17 22.86 13.54 3.36
CA ILE A 17 23.92 12.58 3.03
C ILE A 17 24.71 13.07 1.80
N GLU A 18 26.01 12.80 1.78
CA GLU A 18 26.93 13.28 0.75
C GLU A 18 26.55 12.74 -0.65
N GLY A 19 26.73 13.56 -1.69
CA GLY A 19 26.31 13.21 -3.06
C GLY A 19 27.00 11.97 -3.64
N GLU A 20 28.17 11.62 -3.14
CA GLU A 20 28.88 10.38 -3.49
C GLU A 20 28.18 9.17 -2.86
N ILE A 21 27.93 9.23 -1.55
CA ILE A 21 27.22 8.19 -0.79
C ILE A 21 25.80 7.96 -1.34
N LYS A 22 25.08 9.04 -1.68
CA LYS A 22 23.75 8.95 -2.31
C LYS A 22 23.77 8.11 -3.57
N ARG A 23 24.75 8.34 -4.45
CA ARG A 23 24.86 7.63 -5.72
C ARG A 23 25.19 6.17 -5.51
N ASP A 24 26.15 5.87 -4.63
CA ASP A 24 26.57 4.49 -4.37
C ASP A 24 25.45 3.67 -3.71
N PHE A 25 24.66 4.29 -2.82
CA PHE A 25 23.48 3.65 -2.22
C PHE A 25 22.44 3.27 -3.26
N ILE A 26 22.05 4.21 -4.12
CA ILE A 26 21.07 3.97 -5.18
C ILE A 26 21.60 2.94 -6.18
N ALA A 27 22.86 3.06 -6.61
CA ALA A 27 23.48 2.12 -7.54
C ALA A 27 23.50 0.69 -6.98
N THR A 28 23.74 0.54 -5.67
CA THR A 28 23.68 -0.77 -5.01
C THR A 28 22.26 -1.33 -5.00
N LEU A 29 21.25 -0.50 -4.68
CA LEU A 29 19.83 -0.90 -4.71
C LEU A 29 19.37 -1.32 -6.12
N GLU A 30 19.79 -0.61 -7.16
CA GLU A 30 19.41 -0.91 -8.54
C GLU A 30 20.15 -2.12 -9.11
N ALA A 31 21.34 -2.42 -8.59
CA ALA A 31 22.11 -3.60 -8.98
C ALA A 31 21.52 -4.90 -8.40
N GLU A 32 20.76 -4.82 -7.32
CA GLU A 32 20.04 -5.96 -6.77
C GLU A 32 18.82 -6.28 -7.65
N ALA A 33 18.70 -7.54 -8.08
CA ALA A 33 17.54 -7.99 -8.81
C ALA A 33 16.38 -8.22 -7.83
N PHE A 34 15.22 -7.65 -8.13
CA PHE A 34 13.98 -7.96 -7.42
C PHE A 34 13.39 -9.27 -7.95
N ASP A 35 13.16 -10.24 -7.06
CA ASP A 35 12.42 -11.47 -7.34
C ASP A 35 11.02 -11.40 -6.73
N ASP A 36 10.00 -11.46 -7.58
CA ASP A 36 8.60 -11.40 -7.15
C ASP A 36 8.13 -12.77 -6.63
N VAL A 37 8.54 -13.10 -5.41
CA VAL A 37 8.24 -14.39 -4.76
C VAL A 37 6.74 -14.56 -4.51
N VAL A 38 6.03 -13.47 -4.19
CA VAL A 38 4.60 -13.50 -3.89
C VAL A 38 3.77 -13.59 -5.19
N GLY A 39 4.32 -13.11 -6.30
CA GLY A 39 3.69 -13.17 -7.62
C GLY A 39 2.55 -12.18 -7.77
N GLU A 40 2.67 -11.00 -7.15
CA GLU A 40 1.66 -9.94 -7.26
C GLU A 40 1.68 -9.29 -8.65
N THR A 41 2.82 -9.32 -9.33
CA THR A 41 2.97 -8.74 -10.66
C THR A 41 2.21 -9.55 -11.70
N VAL A 42 1.22 -8.91 -12.31
CA VAL A 42 0.52 -9.46 -13.48
C VAL A 42 1.13 -8.92 -14.78
N GLY A 43 1.24 -9.79 -15.79
CA GLY A 43 1.71 -9.40 -17.12
C GLY A 43 0.74 -8.44 -17.81
N LYS A 44 1.23 -7.60 -18.73
CA LYS A 44 0.38 -6.66 -19.49
C LYS A 44 -0.72 -7.36 -20.29
N THR A 45 -0.46 -8.58 -20.75
CA THR A 45 -1.41 -9.41 -21.51
C THR A 45 -2.46 -10.05 -20.61
N ASP A 46 -2.08 -10.31 -19.35
CA ASP A 46 -2.93 -10.97 -18.36
C ASP A 46 -3.72 -9.94 -17.55
N TYR A 47 -3.31 -8.67 -17.61
CA TYR A 47 -4.03 -7.54 -17.05
C TYR A 47 -5.36 -7.34 -17.77
N ILE A 48 -6.46 -7.45 -17.01
CA ILE A 48 -7.82 -7.14 -17.45
C ILE A 48 -8.19 -5.77 -16.87
N PRO A 49 -8.29 -4.70 -17.70
CA PRO A 49 -8.71 -3.39 -17.22
C PRO A 49 -10.10 -3.46 -16.58
N LEU A 50 -10.23 -2.84 -15.41
CA LEU A 50 -11.53 -2.65 -14.79
C LEU A 50 -12.34 -1.71 -15.69
N LEU A 51 -13.44 -2.22 -16.25
CA LEU A 51 -14.42 -1.36 -16.91
C LEU A 51 -15.09 -0.52 -15.83
N ASP A 52 -14.78 0.77 -15.77
CA ASP A 52 -15.73 1.76 -15.27
C ASP A 52 -17.04 1.48 -16.02
N GLY A 53 -18.16 1.28 -15.33
CA GLY A 53 -19.43 0.80 -15.89
C GLY A 53 -20.08 1.74 -16.91
N ASP A 54 -19.41 2.02 -18.02
CA ASP A 54 -19.90 2.73 -19.18
C ASP A 54 -19.74 1.81 -20.40
N GLU A 55 -20.87 1.21 -20.74
CA GLU A 55 -21.10 0.25 -21.81
C GLU A 55 -21.00 0.86 -23.22
N LYS A 56 -20.22 1.93 -23.42
CA LYS A 56 -20.13 2.66 -24.69
C LYS A 56 -18.69 3.04 -25.03
N THR A 57 -18.04 2.08 -25.69
CA THR A 57 -17.19 2.28 -26.88
C THR A 57 -16.22 3.48 -26.89
N GLY A 58 -14.93 3.15 -26.81
CA GLY A 58 -13.90 3.89 -27.54
C GLY A 58 -13.03 4.82 -26.70
N ASN A 59 -11.75 4.44 -26.61
CA ASN A 59 -10.57 5.30 -26.42
C ASN A 59 -10.83 6.71 -25.83
N SER A 60 -10.45 6.93 -24.56
CA SER A 60 -10.00 8.26 -24.16
C SER A 60 -9.09 8.23 -22.93
N GLU A 61 -7.83 8.53 -23.24
CA GLU A 61 -6.90 9.28 -22.39
C GLU A 61 -7.61 10.42 -21.63
N SER A 62 -7.23 10.63 -20.38
CA SER A 62 -7.61 11.77 -19.52
C SER A 62 -9.08 11.82 -19.09
N LYS A 63 -9.37 11.59 -17.80
CA LYS A 63 -9.99 12.58 -16.88
C LYS A 63 -9.97 12.06 -15.44
N LYS A 64 -9.31 12.85 -14.59
CA LYS A 64 -9.34 12.78 -13.12
C LYS A 64 -10.79 12.67 -12.63
N LYS A 65 -11.07 11.70 -11.75
CA LYS A 65 -12.26 11.75 -10.90
C LYS A 65 -11.80 12.16 -9.49
N PRO A 66 -12.43 13.17 -8.86
CA PRO A 66 -12.09 13.55 -7.50
C PRO A 66 -12.43 12.41 -6.55
N CYS A 67 -11.53 12.12 -5.61
CA CYS A 67 -11.90 11.41 -4.38
C CYS A 67 -13.04 12.18 -3.70
N SER A 68 -14.22 11.59 -3.66
CA SER A 68 -15.37 11.95 -2.81
C SER A 68 -16.41 10.86 -3.06
N ASP A 69 -17.07 10.25 -2.09
CA ASP A 69 -17.38 10.70 -0.74
C ASP A 69 -17.81 9.48 0.08
N VAL A 70 -17.65 9.60 1.39
CA VAL A 70 -18.39 8.88 2.41
C VAL A 70 -19.89 8.99 2.10
N SER A 71 -20.51 7.91 1.64
CA SER A 71 -21.96 7.76 1.74
C SER A 71 -22.29 7.02 3.04
N GLN A 72 -22.55 7.81 4.07
CA GLN A 72 -23.38 7.40 5.19
C GLN A 72 -24.79 7.09 4.67
N ASP A 73 -25.19 5.83 4.68
CA ASP A 73 -26.59 5.43 4.82
C ASP A 73 -26.66 4.53 6.07
N GLU A 74 -27.07 5.14 7.18
CA GLU A 74 -27.49 4.46 8.41
C GLU A 74 -28.89 3.89 8.16
N ASP A 75 -29.06 2.56 8.17
CA ASP A 75 -30.12 1.90 8.96
C ASP A 75 -29.91 0.37 9.01
N THR A 76 -29.80 -0.17 10.22
CA THR A 76 -29.64 -1.56 10.70
C THR A 76 -28.24 -2.21 10.70
N PRO A 77 -27.63 -2.43 11.89
CA PRO A 77 -26.39 -3.18 12.01
C PRO A 77 -26.71 -4.68 11.97
N LYS A 78 -26.57 -5.30 10.80
CA LYS A 78 -26.24 -6.73 10.76
C LYS A 78 -24.72 -6.84 10.96
N PRO A 79 -24.24 -7.62 11.95
CA PRO A 79 -22.82 -7.87 12.06
C PRO A 79 -22.46 -8.84 10.94
N THR A 80 -22.11 -8.31 9.77
CA THR A 80 -21.33 -9.09 8.82
C THR A 80 -19.93 -9.17 9.43
N VAL A 81 -19.70 -10.23 10.19
CA VAL A 81 -18.40 -10.62 10.71
C VAL A 81 -17.47 -10.78 9.51
N LEU A 82 -16.63 -9.77 9.28
CA LEU A 82 -15.44 -9.93 8.45
C LEU A 82 -14.55 -10.93 9.20
N ALA A 83 -14.56 -12.18 8.78
CA ALA A 83 -13.82 -13.29 9.39
C ALA A 83 -12.28 -13.19 9.20
N ASN A 84 -11.77 -12.06 8.72
CA ASN A 84 -10.36 -11.82 8.48
C ASN A 84 -9.84 -10.89 9.58
N GLY A 85 -9.60 -11.45 10.76
CA GLY A 85 -9.19 -10.66 11.91
C GLY A 85 -8.81 -11.48 13.13
N ASP A 86 -8.22 -12.67 12.95
CA ASP A 86 -7.61 -13.40 14.06
C ASP A 86 -6.16 -13.75 13.70
N HIS A 87 -5.26 -12.81 13.97
CA HIS A 87 -3.84 -13.12 14.08
C HIS A 87 -3.56 -13.25 15.58
N GLY A 88 -3.66 -14.48 16.07
CA GLY A 88 -3.42 -14.81 17.46
C GLY A 88 -1.99 -14.45 17.83
N ILE A 89 -1.81 -13.38 18.61
CA ILE A 89 -0.56 -13.17 19.33
C ILE A 89 -0.56 -14.15 20.50
N GLU A 90 0.06 -15.31 20.30
CA GLU A 90 0.34 -16.23 21.38
C GLU A 90 1.27 -15.56 22.41
N GLY A 91 0.74 -15.33 23.62
CA GLY A 91 1.52 -14.85 24.75
C GLY A 91 2.55 -15.91 25.14
N ASN A 92 3.82 -15.55 25.08
CA ASN A 92 4.92 -16.35 25.61
C ASN A 92 4.94 -16.25 27.15
N ASP A 93 4.18 -17.11 27.82
CA ASP A 93 4.32 -17.33 29.26
C ASP A 93 5.67 -18.00 29.56
N THR A 94 6.71 -17.18 29.72
CA THR A 94 7.96 -17.61 30.38
C THR A 94 7.68 -17.73 31.87
N THR A 95 7.24 -18.92 32.29
CA THR A 95 7.32 -19.34 33.69
C THR A 95 8.78 -19.67 33.99
N GLU A 96 9.49 -18.78 34.67
CA GLU A 96 10.72 -19.14 35.37
C GLU A 96 10.39 -19.39 36.85
N ALA A 97 10.88 -20.51 37.36
CA ALA A 97 10.56 -21.12 38.66
C ALA A 97 11.41 -20.57 39.81
#